data_AF-A0A2V6Q5X9-F1
#
_entry.id   AF-A0A2V6Q5X9-F1
#
_cell.length_a   1.000
_cell.length_b   1.000
_cell.length_c   1.000
_cell.angle_alpha   90.00
_cell.angle_beta   90.00
_cell.angle_gamma   90.00
#
_symmetry.space_group_name_H-M   'P 1'
#
loop_
_entity.id
_entity.type
_entity.pdbx_description
1 polymer ?
#
loop_
_entity_poly.entity_id
_entity_poly.type
_entity_poly.pdbx_seq_one_letter_code
_entity_poly.pdbx_strand_id
1 'polypeptide(L)'
;MTTHMGRQIVYWLLVLSGLAWLAARLNRRKVLVLVYHGVHAGCAEPLLNFDGMHVRARRFARQMQYVSRRYRVVALDRLLEPGQAPTPDRPCAVLTIDDGYRNIYRVAFPILKRLRLPATLFVPTGFIRGGRGFWWDRLRLILGAAQRPTLRFRIEGTERLFPIRTVEEQRVTLAALSDELRRLPRPRREEALWSLATTLDVPPAEGGTFAEPLTPAEIRAMAEGGVTIGSHGVSHDSFLLLSRDALAHELTESKRRLEQWTGTRVDWLAYPHGEFSAGVMKAARRAGYRGAVTTIEALNDERPNPYALRRIGVHDNMTLAHFIVATSGLRDFVLGVVAAGTRLWSRAPAPQPRGVA
;
A
#
# COMPACT_ATOMS: atom_id res chain seq x y z
N MET A 1 6.51 20.68 -13.79
CA MET A 1 5.14 21.11 -13.38
C MET A 1 4.10 20.91 -14.49
N THR A 2 4.44 21.03 -15.78
CA THR A 2 3.53 20.89 -16.93
C THR A 2 2.91 19.48 -17.09
N THR A 3 3.68 18.41 -16.81
CA THR A 3 3.22 17.01 -16.91
C THR A 3 2.15 16.65 -15.87
N HIS A 4 2.24 17.23 -14.67
CA HIS A 4 1.27 16.98 -13.60
C HIS A 4 -0.09 17.60 -13.90
N MET A 5 -0.11 18.82 -14.46
CA MET A 5 -1.35 19.52 -14.80
C MET A 5 -2.08 18.83 -15.98
N GLY A 6 -1.33 18.41 -17.00
CA GLY A 6 -1.90 17.67 -18.15
C GLY A 6 -2.61 16.38 -17.73
N ARG A 7 -1.99 15.58 -16.85
CA ARG A 7 -2.63 14.34 -16.32
C ARG A 7 -3.92 14.64 -15.56
N GLN A 8 -3.97 15.75 -14.82
CA GLN A 8 -5.18 16.13 -14.07
C GLN A 8 -6.35 16.49 -14.98
N ILE A 9 -6.08 17.20 -16.07
CA ILE A 9 -7.09 17.52 -17.08
C ILE A 9 -7.66 16.23 -17.67
N VAL A 10 -6.81 15.27 -18.02
CA VAL A 10 -7.25 13.96 -18.55
C VAL A 10 -8.16 13.24 -17.56
N TYR A 11 -7.80 13.16 -16.27
CA TYR A 11 -8.66 12.51 -15.28
C TYR A 11 -10.02 13.22 -15.14
N TRP A 12 -10.06 14.55 -15.16
CA TRP A 12 -11.32 15.28 -15.14
C TRP A 12 -12.16 15.05 -16.38
N LEU A 13 -11.56 15.01 -17.57
CA LEU A 13 -12.28 14.67 -18.81
C LEU A 13 -12.90 13.26 -18.72
N LEU A 14 -12.18 12.27 -18.18
CA LEU A 14 -12.72 10.92 -17.97
C LEU A 14 -13.88 10.87 -16.96
N VAL A 15 -13.86 11.74 -15.94
CA VAL A 15 -14.95 11.86 -14.96
C VAL A 15 -16.16 12.57 -15.56
N LEU A 16 -15.94 13.72 -16.20
CA LEU A 16 -17.00 14.59 -16.74
C LEU A 16 -17.68 13.98 -17.98
N SER A 17 -16.96 13.20 -18.78
CA SER A 17 -17.52 12.47 -19.93
C SER A 17 -18.43 11.30 -19.54
N GLY A 18 -18.49 10.90 -18.27
CA GLY A 18 -19.27 9.73 -17.84
C GLY A 18 -18.51 8.41 -17.92
N LEU A 19 -17.32 8.35 -18.54
CA LEU A 19 -16.58 7.10 -18.74
C LEU A 19 -16.20 6.39 -17.44
N ALA A 20 -15.74 7.15 -16.43
CA ALA A 20 -15.47 6.59 -15.11
C ALA A 20 -16.75 6.03 -14.44
N TRP A 21 -17.90 6.66 -14.66
CA TRP A 21 -19.18 6.23 -14.10
C TRP A 21 -19.71 4.98 -14.80
N LEU A 22 -19.57 4.91 -16.13
CA LEU A 22 -19.90 3.72 -16.92
C LEU A 22 -19.03 2.53 -16.48
N ALA A 23 -17.71 2.72 -16.36
CA ALA A 23 -16.81 1.68 -15.86
C ALA A 23 -17.21 1.22 -14.44
N ALA A 24 -17.48 2.15 -13.53
CA ALA A 24 -17.93 1.81 -12.18
C ALA A 24 -19.28 1.05 -12.18
N ARG A 25 -20.18 1.36 -13.13
CA ARG A 25 -21.45 0.64 -13.31
C ARG A 25 -21.22 -0.76 -13.85
N LEU A 26 -20.30 -0.96 -14.80
CA LEU A 26 -19.94 -2.28 -15.31
C LEU A 26 -19.28 -3.14 -14.22
N ASN A 27 -18.45 -2.54 -13.38
CA ASN A 27 -17.75 -3.20 -12.27
C ASN A 27 -18.55 -3.26 -10.96
N ARG A 28 -19.85 -2.96 -10.97
CA ARG A 28 -20.69 -2.87 -9.75
C ARG A 28 -20.75 -4.13 -8.88
N ARG A 29 -20.48 -5.29 -9.45
CA ARG A 29 -20.42 -6.58 -8.73
C ARG A 29 -19.02 -6.94 -8.24
N LYS A 30 -18.02 -6.09 -8.51
CA LYS A 30 -16.67 -6.25 -7.98
C LYS A 30 -16.56 -5.57 -6.62
N VAL A 31 -15.58 -6.01 -5.84
CA VAL A 31 -15.24 -5.43 -4.54
C VAL A 31 -14.01 -4.54 -4.70
N LEU A 32 -14.17 -3.27 -4.35
CA LEU A 32 -13.05 -2.34 -4.20
C LEU A 32 -12.40 -2.55 -2.84
N VAL A 33 -11.09 -2.76 -2.78
CA VAL A 33 -10.34 -2.74 -1.53
C VAL A 33 -9.29 -1.64 -1.67
N LEU A 34 -9.32 -0.65 -0.79
CA LEU A 34 -8.39 0.48 -0.78
C LEU A 34 -7.29 0.22 0.24
N VAL A 35 -6.05 0.61 -0.07
CA VAL A 35 -4.95 0.67 0.92
C VAL A 35 -4.43 2.10 1.08
N TYR A 36 -4.37 2.51 2.34
CA TYR A 36 -3.70 3.72 2.83
C TYR A 36 -2.56 3.31 3.76
N HIS A 37 -1.64 4.22 4.08
CA HIS A 37 -0.60 3.98 5.09
C HIS A 37 -0.71 5.04 6.18
N GLY A 38 -0.32 6.29 5.90
CA GLY A 38 -0.46 7.40 6.84
C GLY A 38 -1.45 8.46 6.40
N VAL A 39 -1.93 9.26 7.36
CA VAL A 39 -2.70 10.48 7.08
C VAL A 39 -2.16 11.63 7.92
N HIS A 40 -1.73 12.72 7.29
CA HIS A 40 -1.12 13.85 8.00
C HIS A 40 -1.94 15.14 7.90
N ALA A 41 -1.91 15.93 8.97
CA ALA A 41 -2.57 17.23 9.05
C ALA A 41 -1.65 18.42 8.65
N GLY A 42 -0.33 18.18 8.60
CA GLY A 42 0.69 19.21 8.39
C GLY A 42 0.97 19.57 6.93
N CYS A 43 2.02 20.37 6.75
CA CYS A 43 2.51 20.81 5.44
C CYS A 43 3.07 19.66 4.60
N ALA A 44 3.31 19.94 3.32
CA ALA A 44 4.00 19.01 2.43
C ALA A 44 5.40 18.74 2.99
N GLU A 45 5.80 17.48 3.11
CA GLU A 45 7.18 17.10 3.35
C GLU A 45 7.74 16.47 2.06
N PRO A 46 8.42 17.25 1.20
CA PRO A 46 8.83 16.79 -0.14
C PRO A 46 9.69 15.53 -0.16
N LEU A 47 10.48 15.31 0.91
CA LEU A 47 11.39 14.17 1.05
C LEU A 47 10.79 13.06 1.92
N LEU A 48 10.25 13.38 3.10
CA LEU A 48 9.74 12.36 4.02
C LEU A 48 8.48 11.67 3.48
N ASN A 49 7.75 12.31 2.58
CA ASN A 49 6.54 11.80 1.94
C ASN A 49 6.65 11.87 0.40
N PHE A 50 7.84 11.63 -0.15
CA PHE A 50 8.08 11.76 -1.60
C PHE A 50 7.27 10.76 -2.44
N ASP A 51 7.01 9.57 -1.89
CA ASP A 51 6.17 8.51 -2.48
C ASP A 51 4.67 8.74 -2.23
N GLY A 52 4.32 9.76 -1.44
CA GLY A 52 2.95 10.10 -1.12
C GLY A 52 2.21 9.07 -0.27
N MET A 53 2.90 8.17 0.45
CA MET A 53 2.24 7.17 1.31
C MET A 53 1.44 7.80 2.47
N HIS A 54 1.78 9.03 2.88
CA HIS A 54 1.02 9.79 3.85
C HIS A 54 0.08 10.77 3.14
N VAL A 55 -1.21 10.47 3.13
CA VAL A 55 -2.22 11.30 2.46
C VAL A 55 -2.58 12.51 3.31
N ARG A 56 -2.71 13.70 2.71
CA ARG A 56 -3.18 14.88 3.45
C ARG A 56 -4.61 14.68 3.97
N ALA A 57 -4.86 15.10 5.21
CA ALA A 57 -6.16 14.93 5.88
C ALA A 57 -7.35 15.46 5.06
N ARG A 58 -7.21 16.64 4.42
CA ARG A 58 -8.25 17.22 3.56
C ARG A 58 -8.58 16.33 2.35
N ARG A 59 -7.57 15.68 1.78
CA ARG A 59 -7.72 14.79 0.63
C ARG A 59 -8.33 13.46 1.05
N PHE A 60 -7.83 12.87 2.13
CA PHE A 60 -8.41 11.68 2.75
C PHE A 60 -9.90 11.88 3.07
N ALA A 61 -10.27 12.99 3.72
CA ALA A 61 -11.67 13.30 4.03
C ALA A 61 -12.57 13.38 2.79
N ARG A 62 -12.10 14.03 1.70
CA ARG A 62 -12.84 14.12 0.43
C ARG A 62 -13.01 12.75 -0.23
N GLN A 63 -11.97 11.92 -0.20
CA GLN A 63 -12.03 10.55 -0.71
C GLN A 63 -13.01 9.71 0.10
N MET A 64 -12.98 9.78 1.43
CA MET A 64 -13.90 9.05 2.30
C MET A 64 -15.36 9.48 2.12
N GLN A 65 -15.62 10.78 1.93
CA GLN A 65 -16.95 11.29 1.59
C GLN A 65 -17.44 10.77 0.23
N TYR A 66 -16.56 10.68 -0.76
CA TYR A 66 -16.91 10.07 -2.05
C TYR A 66 -17.25 8.58 -1.88
N VAL A 67 -16.39 7.83 -1.18
CA VAL A 67 -16.57 6.39 -0.98
C VAL A 67 -17.88 6.12 -0.21
N SER A 68 -18.15 6.88 0.86
CA SER A 68 -19.36 6.71 1.68
C SER A 68 -20.67 6.95 0.91
N ARG A 69 -20.64 7.84 -0.09
CA ARG A 69 -21.80 8.14 -0.94
C ARG A 69 -21.99 7.10 -2.04
N ARG A 70 -20.91 6.52 -2.55
CA ARG A 70 -20.92 5.71 -3.77
C ARG A 70 -20.93 4.21 -3.51
N TYR A 71 -20.40 3.76 -2.37
CA TYR A 71 -20.20 2.36 -2.03
C TYR A 71 -20.85 2.04 -0.69
N ARG A 72 -21.30 0.80 -0.56
CA ARG A 72 -21.52 0.19 0.75
C ARG A 72 -20.15 -0.19 1.31
N VAL A 73 -19.70 0.54 2.32
CA VAL A 73 -18.42 0.26 2.97
C VAL A 73 -18.62 -0.81 4.03
N VAL A 74 -17.87 -1.90 3.94
CA VAL A 74 -17.92 -3.01 4.91
C VAL A 74 -16.54 -3.22 5.52
N ALA A 75 -16.52 -3.70 6.76
CA ALA A 75 -15.30 -4.19 7.39
C ALA A 75 -14.82 -5.47 6.68
N LEU A 76 -13.51 -5.71 6.68
CA LEU A 76 -12.92 -6.81 5.93
C LEU A 76 -13.35 -8.20 6.46
N ASP A 77 -13.56 -8.32 7.77
CA ASP A 77 -14.13 -9.51 8.44
C ASP A 77 -15.49 -9.93 7.88
N ARG A 78 -16.32 -8.96 7.52
CA ARG A 78 -17.64 -9.18 6.91
C ARG A 78 -17.56 -9.58 5.44
N LEU A 79 -16.43 -9.34 4.76
CA LEU A 79 -16.33 -9.62 3.32
C LEU A 79 -16.52 -11.11 2.99
N LEU A 80 -16.12 -12.00 3.90
CA LEU A 80 -16.25 -13.45 3.73
C LEU A 80 -17.57 -14.02 4.26
N GLU A 81 -18.44 -13.19 4.85
CA GLU A 81 -19.72 -13.65 5.39
C GLU A 81 -20.77 -13.82 4.27
N PRO A 82 -21.62 -14.86 4.34
CA PRO A 82 -22.73 -15.03 3.40
C PRO A 82 -23.63 -13.79 3.33
N GLY A 83 -24.06 -13.39 2.13
CA GLY A 83 -24.94 -12.23 1.93
C GLY A 83 -24.25 -10.86 1.98
N GLN A 84 -22.95 -10.80 2.26
CA GLN A 84 -22.18 -9.56 2.22
C GLN A 84 -21.61 -9.23 0.84
N ALA A 85 -21.89 -10.05 -0.17
CA ALA A 85 -21.47 -9.83 -1.56
C ALA A 85 -21.97 -8.47 -2.11
N PRO A 86 -21.21 -7.83 -3.01
CA PRO A 86 -21.66 -6.64 -3.72
C PRO A 86 -22.93 -6.92 -4.53
N THR A 87 -23.90 -6.01 -4.49
CA THR A 87 -25.08 -6.07 -5.35
C THR A 87 -25.01 -5.00 -6.44
N PRO A 88 -25.69 -5.18 -7.58
CA PRO A 88 -25.75 -4.20 -8.65
C PRO A 88 -26.10 -2.77 -8.21
N ASP A 89 -26.91 -2.63 -7.17
CA ASP A 89 -27.43 -1.35 -6.71
C ASP A 89 -26.58 -0.75 -5.58
N ARG A 90 -25.69 -1.56 -4.98
CA ARG A 90 -24.80 -1.15 -3.88
C ARG A 90 -23.43 -1.83 -4.02
N PRO A 91 -22.52 -1.29 -4.86
CA PRO A 91 -21.17 -1.83 -4.95
C PRO A 91 -20.46 -1.73 -3.61
N CYS A 92 -19.55 -2.66 -3.38
CA CYS A 92 -18.89 -2.83 -2.10
C CYS A 92 -17.50 -2.20 -2.11
N ALA A 93 -17.14 -1.53 -1.02
CA ALA A 93 -15.79 -1.07 -0.77
C ALA A 93 -15.30 -1.53 0.61
N VAL A 94 -14.01 -1.81 0.72
CA VAL A 94 -13.32 -2.10 1.98
C VAL A 94 -12.17 -1.11 2.12
N LEU A 95 -12.02 -0.55 3.31
CA LEU A 95 -10.94 0.38 3.65
C LEU A 95 -9.89 -0.36 4.45
N THR A 96 -8.65 -0.40 3.94
CA THR A 96 -7.50 -0.95 4.66
C THR A 96 -6.45 0.12 4.87
N ILE A 97 -5.76 0.06 5.99
CA ILE A 97 -4.66 0.95 6.36
C ILE A 97 -3.52 0.07 6.87
N ASP A 98 -2.31 0.29 6.38
CA ASP A 98 -1.13 -0.52 6.72
C ASP A 98 -0.19 0.24 7.69
N ASP A 99 0.89 -0.43 8.10
CA ASP A 99 2.06 0.05 8.84
C ASP A 99 1.88 0.51 10.30
N GLY A 100 0.68 0.91 10.72
CA GLY A 100 0.45 1.27 12.13
C GLY A 100 1.15 2.55 12.58
N TYR A 101 1.28 3.55 11.69
CA TYR A 101 1.72 4.89 12.06
C TYR A 101 0.73 5.59 13.00
N ARG A 102 1.25 6.35 13.97
CA ARG A 102 0.45 7.05 14.99
C ARG A 102 -0.48 8.11 14.42
N ASN A 103 -0.13 8.67 13.26
CA ASN A 103 -0.96 9.64 12.56
C ASN A 103 -2.32 9.06 12.11
N ILE A 104 -2.44 7.73 12.02
CA ILE A 104 -3.71 7.04 11.77
C ILE A 104 -4.68 7.30 12.92
N TYR A 105 -4.24 7.10 14.17
CA TYR A 105 -5.05 7.35 15.36
C TYR A 105 -5.37 8.84 15.53
N ARG A 106 -4.38 9.72 15.35
CA ARG A 106 -4.55 11.16 15.58
C ARG A 106 -5.40 11.85 14.51
N VAL A 107 -5.36 11.38 13.26
CA VAL A 107 -5.93 12.10 12.11
C VAL A 107 -6.96 11.29 11.35
N ALA A 108 -6.63 10.07 10.91
CA ALA A 108 -7.52 9.26 10.07
C ALA A 108 -8.73 8.76 10.87
N PHE A 109 -8.51 8.24 12.08
CA PHE A 109 -9.52 7.60 12.90
C PHE A 109 -10.69 8.54 13.28
N PRO A 110 -10.47 9.80 13.72
CA PRO A 110 -11.56 10.76 13.91
C PRO A 110 -12.40 11.01 12.65
N ILE A 111 -11.77 11.05 11.47
CA ILE A 111 -12.47 11.25 10.19
C ILE A 111 -13.36 10.03 9.88
N LEU A 112 -12.82 8.82 10.05
CA LEU A 112 -13.56 7.56 9.86
C LEU A 112 -14.74 7.45 10.82
N LYS A 113 -14.54 7.74 12.12
CA LYS A 113 -15.63 7.76 13.12
C LYS A 113 -16.74 8.73 12.75
N ARG A 114 -16.40 9.97 12.37
CA ARG A 114 -17.38 10.98 11.98
C ARG A 114 -18.22 10.55 10.77
N LEU A 115 -17.60 9.83 9.82
CA LEU A 115 -18.28 9.31 8.64
C LEU A 115 -18.90 7.92 8.84
N ARG A 116 -18.76 7.32 10.04
CA ARG A 116 -19.20 5.96 10.39
C ARG A 116 -18.70 4.91 9.40
N LEU A 117 -17.45 5.05 8.97
CA LEU A 117 -16.84 4.14 8.01
C LEU A 117 -16.02 3.07 8.73
N PRO A 118 -16.33 1.78 8.54
CA PRO A 118 -15.47 0.72 9.03
C PRO A 118 -14.14 0.70 8.24
N ALA A 119 -13.08 0.29 8.92
CA ALA A 119 -11.77 0.11 8.32
C ALA A 119 -11.04 -1.06 8.98
N THR A 120 -10.03 -1.57 8.29
CA THR A 120 -9.11 -2.59 8.80
C THR A 120 -7.70 -2.02 8.87
N LEU A 121 -7.07 -2.10 10.03
CA LEU A 121 -5.69 -1.66 10.27
C LEU A 121 -4.77 -2.87 10.35
N PHE A 122 -3.77 -2.95 9.48
CA PHE A 122 -2.74 -3.98 9.50
C PHE A 122 -1.50 -3.47 10.24
N VAL A 123 -1.12 -4.17 11.32
CA VAL A 123 -0.10 -3.68 12.26
C VAL A 123 1.13 -4.59 12.28
N PRO A 124 2.34 -4.05 12.01
CA PRO A 124 3.59 -4.76 12.24
C PRO A 124 4.01 -4.62 13.71
N THR A 125 3.93 -5.70 14.47
CA THR A 125 4.04 -5.63 15.95
C THR A 125 5.42 -5.26 16.48
N GLY A 126 6.48 -5.49 15.70
CA GLY A 126 7.85 -5.11 16.04
C GLY A 126 8.04 -3.59 16.02
N PHE A 127 7.40 -2.89 15.08
CA PHE A 127 7.41 -1.43 15.02
C PHE A 127 6.77 -0.80 16.27
N ILE A 128 5.62 -1.34 16.67
CA ILE A 128 4.87 -0.89 17.86
C ILE A 128 5.66 -1.08 19.16
N ARG A 129 6.34 -2.21 19.32
CA ARG A 129 7.12 -2.49 20.55
C ARG A 129 8.49 -1.82 20.56
N GLY A 130 9.16 -1.79 19.42
CA GLY A 130 10.55 -1.35 19.33
C GLY A 130 10.70 0.16 19.26
N GLY A 131 9.66 0.89 18.85
CA GLY A 131 9.74 2.35 18.70
C GLY A 131 10.58 2.83 17.50
N ARG A 132 11.27 1.91 16.84
CA ARG A 132 12.23 2.17 15.77
C ARG A 132 11.53 2.29 14.43
N GLY A 133 11.71 3.42 13.75
CA GLY A 133 11.14 3.69 12.43
C GLY A 133 11.54 2.65 11.38
N PHE A 134 10.72 2.51 10.34
CA PHE A 134 11.02 1.59 9.24
C PHE A 134 12.29 2.02 8.49
N TRP A 135 12.92 1.05 7.82
CA TRP A 135 14.16 1.27 7.11
C TRP A 135 14.05 2.37 6.04
N TRP A 136 12.89 2.52 5.39
CA TRP A 136 12.66 3.57 4.39
C TRP A 136 12.53 4.95 5.02
N ASP A 137 11.87 5.07 6.18
CA ASP A 137 11.76 6.34 6.90
C ASP A 137 13.14 6.79 7.38
N ARG A 138 13.93 5.83 7.89
CA ARG A 138 15.31 6.07 8.31
C ARG A 138 16.19 6.49 7.13
N LEU A 139 16.06 5.83 5.97
CA LEU A 139 16.76 6.24 4.75
C LEU A 139 16.40 7.67 4.33
N ARG A 140 15.12 8.05 4.38
CA ARG A 140 14.66 9.42 4.07
C ARG A 140 15.26 10.44 5.02
N LEU A 141 15.33 10.13 6.31
CA LEU A 141 15.93 10.99 7.32
C LEU A 141 17.45 11.13 7.11
N ILE A 142 18.15 10.04 6.83
CA ILE A 142 19.60 10.04 6.53
C ILE A 142 19.89 10.93 5.32
N LEU A 143 19.18 10.74 4.21
CA LEU A 143 19.40 11.56 3.01
C LEU A 143 18.94 13.01 3.18
N GLY A 144 17.85 13.24 3.92
CA GLY A 144 17.35 14.59 4.20
C GLY A 144 18.28 15.41 5.12
N ALA A 145 19.05 14.75 5.98
CA ALA A 145 20.03 15.38 6.86
C ALA A 145 21.41 15.57 6.22
N ALA A 146 21.66 14.95 5.06
CA ALA A 146 22.96 14.97 4.41
C ALA A 146 23.33 16.38 3.92
N GLN A 147 24.55 16.83 4.24
CA GLN A 147 25.09 18.12 3.78
C GLN A 147 26.01 17.97 2.55
N ARG A 148 26.41 16.74 2.22
CA ARG A 148 27.25 16.44 1.07
C ARG A 148 26.44 16.53 -0.23
N PRO A 149 27.02 16.98 -1.35
CA PRO A 149 26.30 17.08 -2.63
C PRO A 149 26.14 15.73 -3.34
N THR A 150 26.93 14.72 -2.96
CA THR A 150 26.94 13.40 -3.58
C THR A 150 27.15 12.29 -2.55
N LEU A 151 26.67 11.09 -2.92
CA LEU A 151 26.82 9.86 -2.16
C LEU A 151 27.43 8.78 -3.06
N ARG A 152 28.51 8.13 -2.62
CA ARG A 152 29.01 6.90 -3.25
C ARG A 152 28.34 5.70 -2.58
N PHE A 153 27.66 4.88 -3.37
CA PHE A 153 27.00 3.68 -2.86
C PHE A 153 27.04 2.56 -3.91
N ARG A 154 27.14 1.31 -3.44
CA ARG A 154 27.20 0.13 -4.30
C ARG A 154 25.81 -0.43 -4.53
N ILE A 155 25.38 -0.52 -5.79
CA ILE A 155 24.14 -1.17 -6.22
C ILE A 155 24.52 -2.34 -7.14
N GLU A 156 24.00 -3.53 -6.88
CA GLU A 156 24.26 -4.74 -7.69
C GLU A 156 25.78 -5.00 -7.89
N GLY A 157 26.58 -4.79 -6.84
CA GLY A 157 28.03 -4.96 -6.87
C GLY A 157 28.82 -3.83 -7.53
N THR A 158 28.16 -2.88 -8.19
CA THR A 158 28.80 -1.75 -8.88
C THR A 158 28.72 -0.48 -8.05
N GLU A 159 29.85 0.20 -7.84
CA GLU A 159 29.87 1.49 -7.15
C GLU A 159 29.34 2.59 -8.07
N ARG A 160 28.38 3.37 -7.57
CA ARG A 160 27.75 4.47 -8.30
C ARG A 160 27.77 5.75 -7.45
N LEU A 161 27.86 6.88 -8.14
CA LEU A 161 27.75 8.21 -7.53
C LEU A 161 26.32 8.74 -7.68
N PHE A 162 25.69 9.07 -6.57
CA PHE A 162 24.33 9.59 -6.51
C PHE A 162 24.35 11.08 -6.18
N PRO A 163 23.72 11.94 -6.98
CA PRO A 163 23.52 13.33 -6.62
C PRO A 163 22.45 13.45 -5.52
N ILE A 164 22.70 14.30 -4.53
CA ILE A 164 21.81 14.53 -3.38
C ILE A 164 21.79 16.02 -2.95
N ARG A 165 22.19 16.94 -3.82
CA ARG A 165 22.30 18.38 -3.51
C ARG A 165 20.92 19.05 -3.48
N THR A 166 20.01 18.63 -4.34
CA THR A 166 18.66 19.19 -4.41
C THR A 166 17.61 18.17 -3.95
N VAL A 167 16.44 18.66 -3.54
CA VAL A 167 15.30 17.80 -3.17
C VAL A 167 14.92 16.84 -4.30
N GLU A 168 15.01 17.28 -5.56
CA GLU A 168 14.67 16.42 -6.71
C GLU A 168 15.72 15.32 -6.93
N GLU A 169 17.00 15.66 -6.81
CA GLU A 169 18.08 14.66 -6.85
C GLU A 169 17.96 13.65 -5.70
N GLN A 170 17.68 14.12 -4.49
CA GLN A 170 17.45 13.27 -3.33
C GLN A 170 16.27 12.32 -3.53
N ARG A 171 15.19 12.75 -4.20
CA ARG A 171 14.04 11.88 -4.53
C ARG A 171 14.41 10.76 -5.50
N VAL A 172 15.16 11.09 -6.55
CA VAL A 172 15.64 10.09 -7.52
C VAL A 172 16.56 9.09 -6.83
N THR A 173 17.47 9.58 -6.00
CA THR A 173 18.38 8.74 -5.20
C THR A 173 17.62 7.87 -4.20
N LEU A 174 16.62 8.43 -3.51
CA LEU A 174 15.75 7.68 -2.59
C LEU A 174 15.03 6.54 -3.30
N ALA A 175 14.47 6.79 -4.49
CA ALA A 175 13.80 5.75 -5.26
C ALA A 175 14.75 4.61 -5.64
N ALA A 176 15.95 4.94 -6.12
CA ALA A 176 16.96 3.95 -6.51
C ALA A 176 17.45 3.11 -5.31
N LEU A 177 17.82 3.76 -4.21
CA LEU A 177 18.29 3.07 -3.00
C LEU A 177 17.17 2.28 -2.33
N SER A 178 15.94 2.77 -2.32
CA SER A 178 14.80 2.03 -1.74
C SER A 178 14.56 0.73 -2.47
N ASP A 179 14.67 0.72 -3.80
CA ASP A 179 14.48 -0.50 -4.58
C ASP A 179 15.57 -1.55 -4.31
N GLU A 180 16.82 -1.11 -4.12
CA GLU A 180 17.93 -1.99 -3.76
C GLU A 180 17.78 -2.53 -2.33
N LEU A 181 17.60 -1.64 -1.34
CA LEU A 181 17.53 -2.01 0.07
C LEU A 181 16.34 -2.93 0.38
N ARG A 182 15.21 -2.77 -0.33
CA ARG A 182 14.03 -3.63 -0.20
C ARG A 182 14.35 -5.11 -0.47
N ARG A 183 15.26 -5.38 -1.41
CA ARG A 183 15.64 -6.76 -1.82
C ARG A 183 16.61 -7.43 -0.85
N LEU A 184 17.23 -6.67 0.04
CA LEU A 184 18.23 -7.19 0.98
C LEU A 184 17.56 -7.85 2.20
N PRO A 185 18.10 -8.97 2.72
CA PRO A 185 17.76 -9.46 4.05
C PRO A 185 18.06 -8.41 5.12
N ARG A 186 17.26 -8.40 6.18
CA ARG A 186 17.33 -7.37 7.23
C ARG A 186 18.73 -7.08 7.78
N PRO A 187 19.59 -8.07 8.14
CA PRO A 187 20.93 -7.77 8.66
C PRO A 187 21.78 -6.94 7.69
N ARG A 188 21.73 -7.27 6.40
CA ARG A 188 22.44 -6.53 5.34
C ARG A 188 21.84 -5.15 5.09
N ARG A 189 20.51 -5.04 5.18
CA ARG A 189 19.81 -3.76 5.07
C ARG A 189 20.21 -2.80 6.21
N GLU A 190 20.30 -3.31 7.43
CA GLU A 190 20.73 -2.53 8.60
C GLU A 190 22.19 -2.09 8.50
N GLU A 191 23.08 -2.99 8.07
CA GLU A 191 24.48 -2.68 7.77
C GLU A 191 24.60 -1.56 6.71
N ALA A 192 23.80 -1.64 5.64
CA ALA A 192 23.78 -0.63 4.58
C ALA A 192 23.30 0.74 5.09
N LEU A 193 22.22 0.78 5.89
CA LEU A 193 21.74 2.05 6.48
C LEU A 193 22.78 2.67 7.43
N TRP A 194 23.46 1.85 8.23
CA TRP A 194 24.51 2.31 9.12
C TRP A 194 25.72 2.87 8.34
N SER A 195 26.13 2.18 7.27
CA SER A 195 27.19 2.63 6.37
C SER A 195 26.83 3.95 5.67
N LEU A 196 25.57 4.10 5.23
CA LEU A 196 25.07 5.34 4.62
C LEU A 196 25.12 6.51 5.60
N ALA A 197 24.62 6.33 6.83
CA ALA A 197 24.64 7.36 7.86
C ALA A 197 26.08 7.81 8.17
N THR A 198 26.99 6.86 8.35
CA THR A 198 28.42 7.13 8.59
C THR A 198 29.08 7.86 7.41
N THR A 199 28.82 7.41 6.17
CA THR A 199 29.42 8.01 4.96
C THR A 199 28.97 9.46 4.74
N LEU A 200 27.74 9.78 5.15
CA LEU A 200 27.14 11.10 5.03
C LEU A 200 27.36 11.99 6.25
N ASP A 201 28.00 11.46 7.29
CA ASP A 201 28.24 12.14 8.57
C ASP A 201 26.93 12.65 9.22
N VAL A 202 25.92 11.78 9.25
CA VAL A 202 24.62 12.06 9.87
C VAL A 202 24.34 11.06 10.98
N PRO A 203 23.62 11.46 12.05
CA PRO A 203 23.28 10.55 13.13
C PRO A 203 22.41 9.41 12.61
N PRO A 204 22.49 8.20 13.22
CA PRO A 204 21.59 7.12 12.88
C PRO A 204 20.15 7.57 13.15
N ALA A 205 19.36 7.69 12.08
CA ALA A 205 17.96 8.02 12.20
C ALA A 205 17.21 6.83 12.82
N GLU A 206 16.53 7.06 13.94
CA GLU A 206 15.76 6.03 14.66
C GLU A 206 14.25 6.29 14.62
N GLY A 207 13.82 7.49 14.21
CA GLY A 207 12.40 7.87 14.07
C GLY A 207 12.22 9.32 13.61
N GLY A 208 10.97 9.74 13.42
CA GLY A 208 10.60 11.10 13.02
C GLY A 208 9.09 11.30 13.01
N THR A 209 8.60 12.51 12.76
CA THR A 209 7.16 12.89 12.88
C THR A 209 6.23 12.00 12.05
N PHE A 210 6.69 11.50 10.91
CA PHE A 210 5.94 10.59 10.03
C PHE A 210 6.08 9.11 10.41
N ALA A 211 7.09 8.78 11.21
CA ALA A 211 7.47 7.42 11.61
C ALA A 211 7.19 7.13 13.10
N GLU A 212 6.32 7.91 13.75
CA GLU A 212 5.85 7.58 15.11
C GLU A 212 4.96 6.33 15.05
N PRO A 213 5.21 5.29 15.86
CA PRO A 213 4.33 4.14 15.95
C PRO A 213 3.10 4.44 16.81
N LEU A 214 2.00 3.75 16.52
CA LEU A 214 0.90 3.63 17.48
C LEU A 214 1.38 3.00 18.79
N THR A 215 0.65 3.27 19.86
CA THR A 215 0.80 2.53 21.12
C THR A 215 -0.20 1.36 21.19
N PRO A 216 0.07 0.29 21.99
CA PRO A 216 -0.91 -0.77 22.21
C PRO A 216 -2.27 -0.27 22.73
N ALA A 217 -2.28 0.79 23.54
CA ALA A 217 -3.51 1.41 24.03
C ALA A 217 -4.31 2.11 22.91
N GLU A 218 -3.63 2.82 22.01
CA GLU A 218 -4.28 3.43 20.83
C GLU A 218 -4.82 2.36 19.87
N ILE A 219 -4.10 1.24 19.68
CA ILE A 219 -4.59 0.11 18.88
C ILE A 219 -5.86 -0.49 19.50
N ARG A 220 -5.87 -0.73 20.82
CA ARG A 220 -7.06 -1.19 21.54
C ARG A 220 -8.23 -0.23 21.40
N ALA A 221 -8.00 1.07 21.59
CA ALA A 221 -9.04 2.10 21.46
C ALA A 221 -9.65 2.15 20.05
N MET A 222 -8.84 1.91 19.00
CA MET A 222 -9.37 1.78 17.63
C MET A 222 -10.19 0.51 17.45
N ALA A 223 -9.75 -0.62 18.01
CA ALA A 223 -10.49 -1.87 17.98
C ALA A 223 -11.87 -1.73 18.64
N GLU A 224 -11.93 -1.16 19.84
CA GLU A 224 -13.18 -0.84 20.54
C GLU A 224 -14.05 0.17 19.78
N GLY A 225 -13.42 1.05 18.99
CA GLY A 225 -14.09 1.99 18.11
C GLY A 225 -14.57 1.41 16.77
N GLY A 226 -14.47 0.09 16.56
CA GLY A 226 -14.97 -0.61 15.39
C GLY A 226 -13.97 -0.75 14.23
N VAL A 227 -12.68 -0.49 14.46
CA VAL A 227 -11.62 -0.80 13.48
C VAL A 227 -11.21 -2.26 13.63
N THR A 228 -11.27 -3.04 12.56
CA THR A 228 -10.75 -4.41 12.56
C THR A 228 -9.22 -4.36 12.63
N ILE A 229 -8.60 -5.13 13.52
CA ILE A 229 -7.14 -5.22 13.61
C ILE A 229 -6.65 -6.47 12.89
N GLY A 230 -5.74 -6.28 11.93
CA GLY A 230 -5.06 -7.31 11.15
C GLY A 230 -3.56 -7.32 11.43
N SER A 231 -2.90 -8.42 11.06
CA SER A 231 -1.45 -8.55 11.19
C SER A 231 -0.72 -8.02 9.95
N HIS A 232 0.41 -7.36 10.17
CA HIS A 232 1.39 -7.04 9.13
C HIS A 232 2.77 -7.68 9.42
N GLY A 233 2.76 -8.83 10.10
CA GLY A 233 3.96 -9.50 10.60
C GLY A 233 4.50 -8.86 11.87
N VAL A 234 5.72 -9.23 12.23
CA VAL A 234 6.50 -8.66 13.33
C VAL A 234 7.43 -7.59 12.78
N SER A 235 8.34 -7.94 11.87
CA SER A 235 9.41 -7.04 11.42
C SER A 235 9.06 -6.17 10.22
N HIS A 236 7.98 -6.50 9.49
CA HIS A 236 7.67 -5.96 8.17
C HIS A 236 8.71 -6.33 7.09
N ASP A 237 9.52 -7.37 7.30
CA ASP A 237 10.36 -7.89 6.21
C ASP A 237 9.53 -8.67 5.19
N SER A 238 10.00 -8.70 3.94
CA SER A 238 9.40 -9.55 2.92
C SER A 238 9.43 -11.02 3.36
N PHE A 239 8.25 -11.63 3.42
CA PHE A 239 8.09 -13.04 3.79
C PHE A 239 8.78 -13.99 2.80
N LEU A 240 9.12 -13.52 1.59
CA LEU A 240 9.84 -14.29 0.58
C LEU A 240 11.33 -14.45 0.90
N LEU A 241 11.89 -13.57 1.74
CA LEU A 241 13.31 -13.58 2.11
C LEU A 241 13.57 -14.35 3.41
N LEU A 242 12.52 -14.88 4.04
CA LEU A 242 12.61 -15.54 5.35
C LEU A 242 12.80 -17.05 5.21
N SER A 243 13.52 -17.63 6.17
CA SER A 243 13.51 -19.08 6.39
C SER A 243 12.11 -19.52 6.81
N ARG A 244 11.84 -20.83 6.72
CA ARG A 244 10.53 -21.41 7.12
C ARG A 244 10.19 -21.10 8.58
N ASP A 245 11.18 -21.21 9.47
CA ASP A 245 10.98 -20.98 10.90
C ASP A 245 10.79 -19.50 11.21
N ALA A 246 11.57 -18.63 10.55
CA ALA A 246 11.39 -17.18 10.67
C ALA A 246 10.01 -16.74 10.18
N LEU A 247 9.54 -17.27 9.04
CA LEU A 247 8.19 -17.00 8.54
C LEU A 247 7.10 -17.49 9.51
N ALA A 248 7.25 -18.69 10.06
CA ALA A 248 6.30 -19.22 11.04
C ALA A 248 6.24 -18.33 12.30
N HIS A 249 7.41 -17.86 12.77
CA HIS A 249 7.49 -16.92 13.88
C HIS A 249 6.81 -15.58 13.55
N GLU A 250 7.15 -14.95 12.42
CA GLU A 250 6.55 -13.69 11.96
C GLU A 250 5.02 -13.75 11.95
N LEU A 251 4.46 -14.86 11.46
CA LEU A 251 3.01 -15.04 11.34
C LEU A 251 2.32 -15.31 12.69
N THR A 252 2.91 -16.15 13.53
CA THR A 252 2.29 -16.59 14.79
C THR A 252 2.46 -15.58 15.91
N GLU A 253 3.65 -14.97 16.04
CA GLU A 253 3.95 -14.02 17.12
C GLU A 253 3.23 -12.68 16.92
N SER A 254 3.14 -12.20 15.68
CA SER A 254 2.38 -10.98 15.36
C SER A 254 0.90 -11.14 15.71
N LYS A 255 0.29 -12.26 15.30
CA LYS A 255 -1.08 -12.62 15.63
C LYS A 255 -1.28 -12.65 17.15
N ARG A 256 -0.46 -13.41 17.87
CA ARG A 256 -0.55 -13.56 19.33
C ARG A 256 -0.48 -12.22 20.06
N ARG A 257 0.46 -11.34 19.68
CA ARG A 257 0.62 -10.01 20.30
C ARG A 257 -0.58 -9.11 20.07
N LEU A 258 -1.09 -9.08 18.84
CA LEU A 258 -2.26 -8.26 18.51
C LEU A 258 -3.49 -8.73 19.26
N GLU A 259 -3.74 -10.05 19.30
CA GLU A 259 -4.83 -10.64 20.08
C GLU A 259 -4.68 -10.33 21.58
N GLN A 260 -3.46 -10.32 22.11
CA GLN A 260 -3.17 -9.92 23.50
C GLN A 260 -3.45 -8.42 23.74
N TRP A 261 -3.16 -7.55 22.78
CA TRP A 261 -3.41 -6.10 22.92
C TRP A 261 -4.89 -5.76 22.82
N THR A 262 -5.62 -6.40 21.90
CA THR A 262 -7.00 -6.04 21.58
C THR A 262 -8.05 -6.91 22.28
N GLY A 263 -7.69 -8.11 22.73
CA GLY A 263 -8.66 -9.10 23.22
C GLY A 263 -9.56 -9.68 22.12
N THR A 264 -9.26 -9.42 20.85
CA THR A 264 -10.04 -9.88 19.70
C THR A 264 -9.20 -10.75 18.79
N ARG A 265 -9.83 -11.72 18.14
CA ARG A 265 -9.17 -12.63 17.19
C ARG A 265 -8.66 -11.87 15.96
N VAL A 266 -7.45 -12.18 15.52
CA VAL A 266 -6.80 -11.54 14.36
C VAL A 266 -6.88 -12.47 13.16
N ASP A 267 -7.86 -12.24 12.29
CA ASP A 267 -8.16 -13.14 11.16
C ASP A 267 -7.47 -12.77 9.85
N TRP A 268 -6.95 -11.55 9.73
CA TRP A 268 -6.45 -11.01 8.46
C TRP A 268 -4.97 -10.69 8.51
N LEU A 269 -4.31 -10.91 7.38
CA LEU A 269 -2.90 -10.60 7.15
C LEU A 269 -2.76 -9.62 5.97
N ALA A 270 -1.91 -8.61 6.08
CA ALA A 270 -1.36 -7.94 4.92
C ALA A 270 0.06 -8.45 4.71
N TYR A 271 0.38 -8.90 3.49
CA TYR A 271 1.75 -9.28 3.18
C TYR A 271 2.63 -8.02 3.08
N PRO A 272 3.77 -7.93 3.80
CA PRO A 272 4.70 -6.82 3.64
C PRO A 272 5.06 -6.62 2.17
N HIS A 273 4.99 -5.36 1.70
CA HIS A 273 5.18 -4.97 0.30
C HIS A 273 4.19 -5.63 -0.70
N GLY A 274 3.19 -6.37 -0.21
CA GLY A 274 2.27 -7.18 -1.00
C GLY A 274 2.89 -8.41 -1.65
N GLU A 275 4.07 -8.82 -1.21
CA GLU A 275 4.84 -9.93 -1.78
C GLU A 275 4.42 -11.27 -1.16
N PHE A 276 4.09 -12.25 -2.00
CA PHE A 276 3.61 -13.55 -1.54
C PHE A 276 3.93 -14.67 -2.53
N SER A 277 3.85 -15.91 -2.05
CA SER A 277 4.00 -17.14 -2.83
C SER A 277 3.02 -18.20 -2.34
N ALA A 278 2.91 -19.32 -3.07
CA ALA A 278 2.11 -20.47 -2.61
C ALA A 278 2.56 -20.98 -1.24
N GLY A 279 3.87 -20.97 -0.97
CA GLY A 279 4.45 -21.33 0.33
C GLY A 279 4.01 -20.38 1.44
N VAL A 280 4.09 -19.06 1.19
CA VAL A 280 3.66 -18.03 2.15
C VAL A 280 2.15 -18.11 2.42
N MET A 281 1.33 -18.28 1.39
CA MET A 281 -0.13 -18.48 1.56
C MET A 281 -0.45 -19.70 2.41
N LYS A 282 0.27 -20.83 2.20
CA LYS A 282 0.10 -22.04 3.00
C LYS A 282 0.53 -21.82 4.45
N ALA A 283 1.62 -21.09 4.69
CA ALA A 283 2.07 -20.73 6.03
C ALA A 283 1.05 -19.84 6.75
N ALA A 284 0.48 -18.83 6.07
CA ALA A 284 -0.56 -17.97 6.62
C ALA A 284 -1.81 -18.76 7.03
N ARG A 285 -2.27 -19.69 6.19
CA ARG A 285 -3.37 -20.63 6.51
C ARG A 285 -3.07 -21.44 7.77
N ARG A 286 -1.87 -22.01 7.87
CA ARG A 286 -1.44 -22.82 9.03
C ARG A 286 -1.36 -22.00 10.31
N ALA A 287 -1.00 -20.72 10.22
CA ALA A 287 -0.99 -19.80 11.35
C ALA A 287 -2.40 -19.35 11.79
N GLY A 288 -3.47 -19.80 11.11
CA GLY A 288 -4.85 -19.55 11.50
C GLY A 288 -5.41 -18.20 11.04
N TYR A 289 -4.80 -17.55 10.05
CA TYR A 289 -5.45 -16.47 9.30
C TYR A 289 -6.57 -17.04 8.43
N ARG A 290 -7.62 -16.25 8.16
CA ARG A 290 -8.74 -16.60 7.26
C ARG A 290 -8.59 -15.99 5.87
N GLY A 291 -7.78 -14.94 5.75
CA GLY A 291 -7.48 -14.31 4.48
C GLY A 291 -6.32 -13.33 4.58
N ALA A 292 -5.90 -12.83 3.42
CA ALA A 292 -4.80 -11.91 3.29
C ALA A 292 -4.94 -10.98 2.09
N VAL A 293 -4.37 -9.78 2.22
CA VAL A 293 -4.37 -8.73 1.20
C VAL A 293 -2.97 -8.51 0.61
N THR A 294 -2.94 -8.09 -0.65
CA THR A 294 -1.74 -7.84 -1.48
C THR A 294 -1.69 -6.38 -1.92
N THR A 295 -0.67 -5.96 -2.65
CA THR A 295 -0.58 -4.63 -3.29
C THR A 295 -0.88 -4.69 -4.80
N ILE A 296 -1.45 -5.79 -5.29
CA ILE A 296 -1.83 -5.92 -6.71
C ILE A 296 -2.99 -4.97 -7.00
N GLU A 297 -2.73 -3.98 -7.86
CA GLU A 297 -3.67 -2.94 -8.30
C GLU A 297 -4.78 -3.49 -9.20
N ALA A 298 -5.91 -3.87 -8.62
CA ALA A 298 -7.14 -4.23 -9.35
C ALA A 298 -8.36 -4.36 -8.41
N LEU A 299 -9.55 -4.33 -9.01
CA LEU A 299 -10.79 -4.68 -8.30
C LEU A 299 -10.89 -6.19 -8.07
N ASN A 300 -11.54 -6.64 -7.00
CA ASN A 300 -11.75 -8.06 -6.71
C ASN A 300 -13.05 -8.56 -7.34
N ASP A 301 -13.03 -9.74 -7.95
CA ASP A 301 -14.24 -10.36 -8.50
C ASP A 301 -15.15 -10.88 -7.36
N GLU A 302 -16.38 -11.32 -7.66
CA GLU A 302 -17.39 -11.69 -6.65
C GLU A 302 -16.91 -12.77 -5.66
N ARG A 303 -16.02 -13.66 -6.11
CA ARG A 303 -15.44 -14.76 -5.32
C ARG A 303 -13.93 -14.72 -5.42
N PRO A 304 -13.26 -13.76 -4.77
CA PRO A 304 -11.81 -13.65 -4.87
C PRO A 304 -11.14 -14.75 -4.04
N ASN A 305 -9.89 -15.07 -4.35
CA ASN A 305 -9.08 -15.90 -3.45
C ASN A 305 -8.88 -15.12 -2.14
N PRO A 306 -9.35 -15.62 -0.98
CA PRO A 306 -9.31 -14.86 0.26
C PRO A 306 -7.89 -14.58 0.74
N TYR A 307 -6.87 -15.31 0.27
CA TYR A 307 -5.46 -15.13 0.62
C TYR A 307 -4.66 -14.30 -0.39
N ALA A 308 -5.33 -13.74 -1.40
CA ALA A 308 -4.70 -12.93 -2.43
C ALA A 308 -5.63 -11.77 -2.86
N LEU A 309 -6.26 -11.11 -1.89
CA LEU A 309 -7.12 -9.98 -2.17
C LEU A 309 -6.28 -8.83 -2.76
N ARG A 310 -6.77 -8.29 -3.88
CA ARG A 310 -6.15 -7.19 -4.63
C ARG A 310 -6.55 -5.86 -4.00
N ARG A 311 -5.69 -4.84 -4.07
CA ARG A 311 -5.95 -3.53 -3.47
C ARG A 311 -5.57 -2.41 -4.42
N ILE A 312 -6.34 -1.33 -4.39
CA ILE A 312 -6.00 -0.07 -5.05
C ILE A 312 -5.26 0.79 -4.04
N GLY A 313 -3.98 1.08 -4.33
CA GLY A 313 -3.15 1.96 -3.55
C GLY A 313 -3.62 3.40 -3.64
N VAL A 314 -3.51 4.14 -2.53
CA VAL A 314 -3.86 5.56 -2.49
C VAL A 314 -2.68 6.38 -2.00
N HIS A 315 -2.25 7.31 -2.86
CA HIS A 315 -1.12 8.20 -2.61
C HIS A 315 -1.56 9.67 -2.58
N ASP A 316 -0.80 10.53 -1.89
CA ASP A 316 -1.15 11.95 -1.73
C ASP A 316 -1.14 12.75 -3.05
N ASN A 317 -0.47 12.24 -4.08
CA ASN A 317 -0.51 12.84 -5.42
C ASN A 317 -1.83 12.53 -6.18
N MET A 318 -2.69 11.65 -5.66
CA MET A 318 -3.99 11.34 -6.26
C MET A 318 -5.03 12.40 -5.94
N THR A 319 -5.32 13.27 -6.90
CA THR A 319 -6.51 14.14 -6.84
C THR A 319 -7.79 13.34 -6.74
N LEU A 320 -8.88 14.03 -6.41
CA LEU A 320 -10.19 13.40 -6.38
C LEU A 320 -10.57 12.80 -7.75
N ALA A 321 -10.26 13.49 -8.86
CA ALA A 321 -10.52 12.95 -10.20
C ALA A 321 -9.70 11.69 -10.49
N HIS A 322 -8.40 11.69 -10.16
CA HIS A 322 -7.56 10.50 -10.29
C HIS A 322 -8.12 9.35 -9.44
N PHE A 323 -8.51 9.64 -8.20
CA PHE A 323 -9.09 8.66 -7.28
C PHE A 323 -10.41 8.06 -7.82
N ILE A 324 -11.31 8.88 -8.38
CA ILE A 324 -12.55 8.41 -9.02
C ILE A 324 -12.23 7.47 -10.19
N VAL A 325 -11.26 7.83 -11.02
CA VAL A 325 -10.85 7.00 -12.17
C VAL A 325 -10.23 5.69 -11.68
N ALA A 326 -9.31 5.73 -10.72
CA ALA A 326 -8.67 4.54 -10.16
C ALA A 326 -9.67 3.56 -9.54
N THR A 327 -10.66 4.07 -8.80
CA THR A 327 -11.66 3.25 -8.10
C THR A 327 -12.80 2.75 -8.98
N SER A 328 -12.92 3.24 -10.22
CA SER A 328 -13.96 2.81 -11.16
C SER A 328 -13.65 1.49 -11.90
N GLY A 329 -12.38 1.05 -11.88
CA GLY A 329 -11.91 -0.08 -12.69
C GLY A 329 -11.77 0.25 -14.19
N LEU A 330 -11.79 1.54 -14.56
CA LEU A 330 -11.59 1.96 -15.97
C LEU A 330 -10.21 1.53 -16.49
N ARG A 331 -9.18 1.49 -15.65
CA ARG A 331 -7.84 1.00 -16.02
C ARG A 331 -7.87 -0.46 -16.49
N ASP A 332 -8.61 -1.32 -15.79
CA ASP A 332 -8.76 -2.74 -16.11
C ASP A 332 -9.44 -2.92 -17.49
N PHE A 333 -10.39 -2.04 -17.81
CA PHE A 333 -11.06 -2.03 -19.11
C PHE A 333 -10.09 -1.67 -20.25
N VAL A 334 -9.31 -0.59 -20.08
CA VAL A 334 -8.32 -0.17 -21.09
C VAL A 334 -7.28 -1.26 -21.32
N LEU A 335 -6.73 -1.84 -20.26
CA LEU A 335 -5.75 -2.93 -20.36
C LEU A 335 -6.36 -4.17 -21.02
N GLY A 336 -7.61 -4.51 -20.70
CA GLY A 336 -8.34 -5.63 -21.30
C GLY A 336 -8.59 -5.44 -22.80
N VAL A 337 -8.99 -4.24 -23.22
CA VAL A 337 -9.19 -3.90 -24.65
C VAL A 337 -7.88 -3.95 -25.42
N VAL A 338 -6.80 -3.39 -24.86
CA VAL A 338 -5.47 -3.44 -25.48
C VAL A 338 -4.99 -4.89 -25.64
N ALA A 339 -5.12 -5.71 -24.59
CA ALA A 339 -4.74 -7.11 -24.63
C ALA A 339 -5.59 -7.94 -25.62
N ALA A 340 -6.88 -7.64 -25.75
CA ALA A 340 -7.76 -8.27 -26.74
C ALA A 340 -7.40 -7.85 -28.17
N GLY A 341 -7.09 -6.57 -28.39
CA GLY A 341 -6.62 -6.04 -29.67
C GLY A 341 -5.31 -6.70 -30.13
N THR A 342 -4.36 -6.89 -29.22
CA THR A 342 -3.10 -7.62 -29.54
C THR A 342 -3.35 -9.09 -29.89
N ARG A 343 -4.33 -9.75 -29.25
CA ARG A 343 -4.70 -11.14 -29.59
C ARG A 343 -5.38 -11.27 -30.94
N LEU A 344 -6.20 -10.27 -31.32
CA LEU A 344 -6.84 -10.19 -32.63
C LEU A 344 -5.81 -9.95 -33.75
N TRP A 345 -4.77 -9.15 -33.50
CA TRP A 345 -3.67 -8.95 -34.45
C TRP A 345 -2.77 -10.18 -34.62
N SER A 346 -2.55 -10.96 -33.56
CA SER A 346 -1.82 -12.24 -33.63
C SER A 346 -2.59 -13.39 -34.30
N ARG A 347 -3.86 -13.16 -34.70
CA ARG A 347 -4.70 -14.14 -35.42
C ARG A 347 -4.91 -13.79 -36.90
N ALA A 348 -4.16 -12.81 -37.44
CA ALA A 348 -4.17 -12.56 -38.87
C ALA A 348 -3.67 -13.82 -39.62
N PRO A 349 -4.41 -14.33 -40.63
CA PRO A 349 -4.01 -15.52 -41.37
C PRO A 349 -2.69 -15.27 -42.11
N ALA A 350 -1.78 -16.24 -42.03
CA ALA A 350 -0.52 -16.20 -42.78
C ALA A 350 -0.82 -16.03 -44.30
N PRO A 351 -0.05 -15.19 -45.01
CA PRO A 351 -0.25 -15.02 -46.44
C PRO A 351 0.01 -16.36 -47.16
N GLN A 352 -0.95 -16.79 -47.98
CA GLN A 352 -0.80 -17.98 -48.81
C GLN A 352 0.38 -17.79 -49.79
N PRO A 353 1.20 -18.83 -50.02
CA PRO A 353 2.29 -18.75 -50.97
C PRO A 353 1.72 -18.61 -52.39
N ARG A 354 2.14 -17.55 -53.10
CA ARG A 354 1.86 -17.39 -54.53
C ARG A 354 2.62 -18.50 -55.28
N GLY A 355 1.88 -19.34 -55.99
CA GLY A 355 2.43 -20.30 -56.93
C GLY A 355 3.19 -19.58 -58.04
N VAL A 356 4.37 -20.10 -58.38
CA VAL A 356 5.07 -19.79 -59.62
C VAL A 356 4.79 -20.92 -60.58
N ALA A 357 4.40 -20.54 -61.80
CA ALA A 357 4.09 -21.42 -62.93
C ALA A 357 5.28 -22.29 -63.36
#